data_AF-A0A8C3IPD0-F1
#
_entry.id   AF-A0A8C3IPD0-F1
#
_cell.length_a   1.000
_cell.length_b   1.000
_cell.length_c   1.000
_cell.angle_alpha   90.00
_cell.angle_beta   90.00
_cell.angle_gamma   90.00
#
_symmetry.space_group_name_H-M   'P 1'
#
loop_
_entity.id
_entity.type
_entity.pdbx_description
1 polymer ?
#
loop_
_entity_poly.entity_id
_entity_poly.type
_entity_poly.pdbx_seq_one_letter_code
_entity_poly.pdbx_strand_id
1 'polypeptide(L)'
;MSDQIKSIVEKLNKEPFKKNYNLITFDSLESMQLLQLLNDVLGEIDPKHVVDIREEMPEQTAKRMLSLLGILKYKPPGSITDLSTFRQGLVIGSKPVIHPVLYWLLQRTNELKKRAYLARFLIKLEVPAEFLQDDTVADTNKQYEDLMEAFKNLHKECEQLKTSGFSTAEIRRDITAMEEEKDQLIKRVERLKKRVETVQNHQRMLEIARQLRVEKEREESLAQQKQEQKNQLFHAEQRLQRVQLQLKDMQHAVVDSKPESLMKRLEEEIKFNSYLCSEKFPRELESKKQSLYFLQKVVSEPAMGQSDLNELETKINEVNAQINQLIEKRMMKYEPIDSKFSMYRQQVRRNKSFIVSSKILSN
;
A
#
# COMPACT_ATOMS: atom_id res chain seq x y z
N MET A 1 -11.06 -25.36 -16.74
CA MET A 1 -10.83 -26.58 -15.93
C MET A 1 -9.42 -26.64 -15.33
N SER A 2 -8.34 -26.39 -16.10
CA SER A 2 -6.97 -26.42 -15.58
C SER A 2 -6.73 -25.47 -14.39
N ASP A 3 -7.23 -24.23 -14.44
CA ASP A 3 -7.02 -23.26 -13.36
C ASP A 3 -7.83 -23.57 -12.08
N GLN A 4 -9.00 -24.21 -12.23
CA GLN A 4 -9.79 -24.69 -11.08
C GLN A 4 -9.04 -25.79 -10.34
N ILE A 5 -8.45 -26.75 -11.06
CA ILE A 5 -7.68 -27.85 -10.48
C ILE A 5 -6.40 -27.31 -9.81
N LYS A 6 -5.68 -26.38 -10.46
CA LYS A 6 -4.53 -25.70 -9.84
C LYS A 6 -4.89 -25.04 -8.52
N SER A 7 -6.00 -24.30 -8.47
CA SER A 7 -6.47 -23.62 -7.26
C SER A 7 -6.88 -24.59 -6.15
N ILE A 8 -7.52 -25.71 -6.50
CA ILE A 8 -7.86 -26.78 -5.54
C ILE A 8 -6.59 -27.35 -4.92
N VAL A 9 -5.62 -27.75 -5.73
CA VAL A 9 -4.35 -28.35 -5.26
C VAL A 9 -3.58 -27.37 -4.37
N GLU A 10 -3.48 -26.10 -4.76
CA GLU A 10 -2.81 -25.07 -3.96
C GLU A 10 -3.44 -24.93 -2.57
N LYS A 11 -4.77 -25.00 -2.47
CA LYS A 11 -5.50 -24.83 -1.21
C LYS A 11 -5.50 -26.08 -0.34
N LEU A 12 -5.52 -27.26 -0.94
CA LEU A 12 -5.39 -28.54 -0.21
C LEU A 12 -3.99 -28.73 0.39
N ASN A 13 -2.97 -28.06 -0.17
CA ASN A 13 -1.61 -28.09 0.36
C ASN A 13 -1.37 -27.09 1.49
N LYS A 14 -2.25 -26.08 1.64
CA LYS A 14 -2.21 -25.13 2.75
C LYS A 14 -2.87 -25.70 4.01
N GLU A 15 -2.66 -25.05 5.15
CA GLU A 15 -3.43 -25.34 6.36
C GLU A 15 -4.92 -25.05 6.11
N PRO A 16 -5.85 -25.88 6.60
CA PRO A 16 -5.71 -26.98 7.57
C PRO A 16 -5.41 -28.37 6.98
N PHE A 17 -5.45 -28.56 5.65
CA PHE A 17 -5.51 -29.89 5.03
C PHE A 17 -4.15 -30.58 4.82
N LYS A 18 -3.08 -29.83 4.50
CA LYS A 18 -1.69 -30.32 4.37
C LYS A 18 -1.52 -31.63 3.57
N LYS A 19 -2.28 -31.82 2.49
CA LYS A 19 -2.32 -33.11 1.75
C LYS A 19 -1.19 -33.29 0.71
N ASN A 20 -0.34 -32.29 0.47
CA ASN A 20 0.84 -32.33 -0.41
C ASN A 20 0.61 -32.97 -1.80
N TYR A 21 -0.52 -32.67 -2.45
CA TYR A 21 -0.82 -33.15 -3.79
C TYR A 21 -0.08 -32.35 -4.88
N ASN A 22 0.30 -33.05 -5.94
CA ASN A 22 0.67 -32.48 -7.24
C ASN A 22 -0.52 -32.54 -8.22
N LEU A 23 -0.49 -31.74 -9.30
CA LEU A 23 -1.54 -31.72 -10.33
C LEU A 23 -1.84 -33.11 -10.92
N ILE A 24 -0.79 -33.90 -11.18
CA ILE A 24 -0.91 -35.25 -11.76
C ILE A 24 -1.51 -36.22 -10.73
N THR A 25 -1.02 -36.19 -9.48
CA THR A 25 -1.51 -37.08 -8.42
C THR A 25 -2.94 -36.77 -8.01
N PHE A 26 -3.36 -35.50 -8.11
CA PHE A 26 -4.73 -35.09 -7.86
C PHE A 26 -5.66 -35.51 -9.02
N ASP A 27 -5.24 -35.32 -10.27
CA ASP A 27 -6.06 -35.71 -11.43
C ASP A 27 -6.14 -37.23 -11.59
N SER A 28 -5.17 -37.99 -11.08
CA SER A 28 -5.20 -39.46 -11.05
C SER A 28 -6.07 -40.04 -9.92
N LEU A 29 -6.66 -39.22 -9.05
CA LEU A 29 -7.50 -39.72 -7.94
C LEU A 29 -8.71 -40.48 -8.48
N GLU A 30 -8.95 -41.65 -7.90
CA GLU A 30 -10.13 -42.47 -8.18
C GLU A 30 -11.38 -41.87 -7.54
N SER A 31 -12.55 -42.24 -8.05
CA SER A 31 -13.84 -41.71 -7.58
C SER A 31 -14.06 -41.87 -6.08
N MET A 32 -13.65 -42.98 -5.49
CA MET A 32 -13.75 -43.21 -4.04
C MET A 32 -12.80 -42.31 -3.23
N GLN A 33 -11.57 -42.12 -3.71
CA GLN A 33 -10.59 -41.24 -3.07
C GLN A 33 -11.02 -39.77 -3.17
N LEU A 34 -11.61 -39.38 -4.29
CA LEU A 34 -12.14 -38.04 -4.52
C LEU A 34 -13.35 -37.74 -3.62
N LEU A 35 -14.22 -38.74 -3.38
CA LEU A 35 -15.30 -38.64 -2.40
C LEU A 35 -14.77 -38.52 -0.98
N GLN A 36 -13.75 -39.31 -0.61
CA GLN A 36 -13.10 -39.19 0.69
C GLN A 36 -12.51 -37.80 0.89
N LEU A 37 -11.84 -37.27 -0.13
CA LEU A 37 -11.29 -35.92 -0.08
C LEU A 37 -12.39 -34.86 0.11
N LEU A 38 -13.52 -34.99 -0.58
CA LEU A 38 -14.66 -34.11 -0.39
C LEU A 38 -15.22 -34.20 1.03
N ASN A 39 -15.32 -35.40 1.59
CA ASN A 39 -15.76 -35.62 2.96
C ASN A 39 -14.79 -35.05 4.00
N ASP A 40 -13.47 -35.21 3.80
CA ASP A 40 -12.44 -34.59 4.64
C ASP A 40 -12.60 -33.05 4.64
N VAL A 41 -12.83 -32.46 3.46
CA VAL A 41 -13.08 -31.01 3.32
C VAL A 41 -14.37 -30.58 4.01
N LEU A 42 -15.45 -31.37 3.89
CA LEU A 42 -16.72 -31.10 4.57
C LEU A 42 -16.61 -31.31 6.09
N GLY A 43 -15.85 -32.29 6.56
CA GLY A 43 -15.59 -32.56 7.97
C GLY A 43 -14.79 -31.45 8.66
N GLU A 44 -13.88 -30.81 7.92
CA GLU A 44 -13.20 -29.60 8.38
C GLU A 44 -14.14 -28.40 8.50
N ILE A 45 -15.19 -28.32 7.66
CA ILE A 45 -16.20 -27.25 7.70
C ILE A 45 -17.22 -27.49 8.82
N ASP A 46 -17.68 -28.73 8.97
CA ASP A 46 -18.60 -29.16 10.03
C ASP A 46 -18.13 -30.52 10.61
N PRO A 47 -17.62 -30.54 11.86
CA PRO A 47 -17.12 -31.75 12.51
C PRO A 47 -18.13 -32.91 12.59
N LYS A 48 -19.44 -32.65 12.49
CA LYS A 48 -20.47 -33.71 12.44
C LYS A 48 -20.35 -34.62 11.20
N HIS A 49 -19.58 -34.21 10.20
CA HIS A 49 -19.45 -34.90 8.93
C HIS A 49 -18.14 -35.71 8.81
N VAL A 50 -17.36 -35.80 9.88
CA VAL A 50 -16.20 -36.70 9.99
C VAL A 50 -16.71 -38.14 10.15
N VAL A 51 -17.04 -38.77 9.03
CA VAL A 51 -17.52 -40.16 8.93
C VAL A 51 -16.66 -40.90 7.92
N ASP A 52 -16.31 -42.16 8.17
CA ASP A 52 -15.67 -43.00 7.16
C ASP A 52 -16.69 -43.38 6.08
N ILE A 53 -16.44 -42.99 4.83
CA ILE A 53 -17.34 -43.28 3.70
C ILE A 53 -17.47 -44.78 3.46
N ARG A 54 -16.52 -45.60 3.93
CA ARG A 54 -16.56 -47.06 3.81
C ARG A 54 -17.63 -47.71 4.69
N GLU A 55 -18.05 -47.03 5.74
CA GLU A 55 -19.05 -47.54 6.70
C GLU A 55 -20.49 -47.11 6.34
N GLU A 56 -20.65 -46.18 5.39
CA GLU A 56 -21.96 -45.69 4.93
C GLU A 56 -22.33 -46.24 3.54
N MET A 57 -23.63 -46.43 3.30
CA MET A 57 -24.11 -46.73 1.94
C MET A 57 -23.89 -45.49 1.04
N PRO A 58 -23.43 -45.65 -0.22
CA PRO A 58 -23.14 -44.52 -1.12
C PRO A 58 -24.30 -43.52 -1.28
N GLU A 59 -25.55 -44.01 -1.27
CA GLU A 59 -26.74 -43.16 -1.34
C GLU A 59 -26.98 -42.34 -0.06
N GLN A 60 -26.66 -42.88 1.11
CA GLN A 60 -26.79 -42.21 2.39
C GLN A 60 -25.73 -41.12 2.54
N THR A 61 -24.48 -41.41 2.17
CA THR A 61 -23.40 -40.42 2.10
C THR A 61 -23.74 -39.27 1.15
N ALA A 62 -24.25 -39.58 -0.05
CA ALA A 62 -24.66 -38.54 -1.00
C ALA A 62 -25.81 -37.68 -0.45
N LYS A 63 -26.80 -38.27 0.23
CA LYS A 63 -27.90 -37.52 0.88
C LYS A 63 -27.39 -36.60 1.98
N ARG A 64 -26.46 -37.08 2.82
CA ARG A 64 -25.82 -36.30 3.90
C ARG A 64 -25.04 -35.11 3.33
N MET A 65 -24.17 -35.37 2.34
CA MET A 65 -23.40 -34.33 1.65
C MET A 65 -24.30 -33.30 0.96
N LEU A 66 -25.38 -33.74 0.31
CA LEU A 66 -26.37 -32.83 -0.32
C LEU A 66 -27.09 -31.96 0.71
N SER A 67 -27.47 -32.51 1.85
CA SER A 67 -28.11 -31.75 2.93
C SER A 67 -27.17 -30.65 3.43
N LEU A 68 -25.90 -30.97 3.68
CA LEU A 68 -24.91 -29.99 4.09
C LEU A 68 -24.64 -28.93 3.01
N LEU A 69 -24.48 -29.33 1.75
CA LEU A 69 -24.33 -28.38 0.63
C LEU A 69 -25.54 -27.44 0.51
N GLY A 70 -26.75 -27.94 0.80
CA GLY A 70 -27.97 -27.14 0.87
C GLY A 70 -27.95 -26.11 2.01
N ILE A 71 -27.47 -26.49 3.19
CA ILE A 71 -27.27 -25.59 4.35
C ILE A 71 -26.24 -24.51 4.01
N LEU A 72 -25.15 -24.91 3.35
CA LEU A 72 -24.11 -24.02 2.87
C LEU A 72 -24.59 -23.11 1.72
N LYS A 73 -25.79 -23.37 1.16
CA LYS A 73 -26.39 -22.69 -0.01
C LYS A 73 -25.53 -22.80 -1.27
N TYR A 74 -24.87 -23.94 -1.45
CA TYR A 74 -24.25 -24.26 -2.72
C TYR A 74 -25.32 -24.42 -3.80
N LYS A 75 -25.13 -23.74 -4.93
CA LYS A 75 -25.96 -23.92 -6.13
C LYS A 75 -25.11 -24.62 -7.19
N PRO A 76 -25.46 -25.85 -7.60
CA PRO A 76 -24.77 -26.52 -8.70
C PRO A 76 -24.78 -25.64 -9.96
N PRO A 77 -23.67 -25.55 -10.71
CA PRO A 77 -23.66 -24.87 -12.01
C PRO A 77 -24.48 -25.68 -13.02
N GLY A 78 -25.75 -25.32 -13.23
CA GLY A 78 -26.68 -26.03 -14.12
C GLY A 78 -28.14 -25.61 -13.91
N SER A 79 -29.04 -26.05 -14.80
CA SER A 79 -30.49 -25.83 -14.70
C SER A 79 -31.14 -26.81 -13.71
N ILE A 80 -32.41 -26.60 -13.34
CA ILE A 80 -33.15 -27.38 -12.32
C ILE A 80 -33.28 -28.87 -12.68
N THR A 81 -33.17 -29.24 -13.97
CA THR A 81 -33.09 -30.62 -14.47
C THR A 81 -31.81 -31.36 -14.06
N ASP A 82 -30.79 -30.66 -13.58
CA ASP A 82 -29.48 -31.22 -13.26
C ASP A 82 -29.35 -31.72 -11.81
N LEU A 83 -30.41 -31.64 -10.97
CA LEU A 83 -30.33 -32.10 -9.57
C LEU A 83 -30.28 -33.62 -9.43
N SER A 84 -30.98 -34.35 -10.31
CA SER A 84 -30.95 -35.83 -10.30
C SER A 84 -29.60 -36.35 -10.82
N THR A 85 -29.08 -35.74 -11.88
CA THR A 85 -27.76 -36.04 -12.45
C THR A 85 -26.63 -35.62 -11.50
N PHE A 86 -26.78 -34.52 -10.77
CA PHE A 86 -25.87 -34.10 -9.70
C PHE A 86 -25.87 -35.10 -8.54
N ARG A 87 -27.04 -35.60 -8.11
CA ARG A 87 -27.13 -36.66 -7.09
C ARG A 87 -26.44 -37.94 -7.55
N GLN A 88 -26.69 -38.39 -8.78
CA GLN A 88 -26.02 -39.56 -9.35
C GLN A 88 -24.50 -39.35 -9.45
N GLY A 89 -24.06 -38.16 -9.85
CA GLY A 89 -22.64 -37.80 -9.91
C GLY A 89 -21.97 -37.79 -8.54
N LEU A 90 -22.69 -37.42 -7.48
CA LEU A 90 -22.18 -37.48 -6.11
C LEU A 90 -22.14 -38.91 -5.56
N VAL A 91 -23.07 -39.78 -5.95
CA VAL A 91 -23.04 -41.21 -5.58
C VAL A 91 -21.87 -41.94 -6.26
N ILE A 92 -21.64 -41.66 -7.55
CA ILE A 92 -20.60 -42.34 -8.35
C ILE A 92 -19.21 -41.71 -8.10
N GLY A 93 -19.14 -40.50 -7.57
CA GLY A 93 -17.89 -39.78 -7.36
C GLY A 93 -17.31 -39.22 -8.65
N SER A 94 -18.14 -38.56 -9.46
CA SER A 94 -17.73 -38.06 -10.77
C SER A 94 -16.90 -36.78 -10.67
N LYS A 95 -15.74 -36.76 -11.33
CA LYS A 95 -14.85 -35.60 -11.45
C LYS A 95 -15.55 -34.30 -11.89
N PRO A 96 -16.44 -34.29 -12.91
CA PRO A 96 -17.11 -33.06 -13.33
C PRO A 96 -18.05 -32.46 -12.28
N VAL A 97 -18.50 -33.25 -11.30
CA VAL A 97 -19.37 -32.79 -10.21
C VAL A 97 -18.56 -32.40 -8.97
N ILE A 98 -17.57 -33.21 -8.59
CA ILE A 98 -16.80 -32.95 -7.36
C ILE A 98 -15.81 -31.80 -7.52
N HIS A 99 -15.15 -31.64 -8.67
CA HIS A 99 -14.16 -30.57 -8.84
C HIS A 99 -14.78 -29.16 -8.65
N PRO A 100 -15.94 -28.81 -9.25
CA PRO A 100 -16.60 -27.53 -8.97
C PRO A 100 -17.03 -27.35 -7.51
N VAL A 101 -17.46 -28.42 -6.83
CA VAL A 101 -17.84 -28.38 -5.42
C VAL A 101 -16.62 -28.11 -4.54
N LEU A 102 -15.53 -28.85 -4.73
CA LEU A 102 -14.27 -28.65 -4.01
C LEU A 102 -13.72 -27.24 -4.24
N TYR A 103 -13.71 -26.78 -5.49
CA TYR A 103 -13.28 -25.43 -5.82
C TYR A 103 -14.06 -24.37 -5.04
N TRP A 104 -15.39 -24.51 -4.97
CA TRP A 104 -16.24 -23.57 -4.24
C TRP A 104 -16.04 -23.64 -2.71
N LEU A 105 -15.96 -24.85 -2.14
CA LEU A 105 -15.75 -25.04 -0.71
C LEU A 105 -14.40 -24.48 -0.23
N LEU A 106 -13.34 -24.74 -0.99
CA LEU A 106 -11.99 -24.25 -0.70
C LEU A 106 -11.85 -22.74 -0.94
N GLN A 107 -12.73 -22.13 -1.75
CA GLN A 107 -12.74 -20.69 -1.92
C GLN A 107 -13.11 -19.92 -0.66
N ARG A 108 -14.02 -20.45 0.15
CA ARG A 108 -14.66 -19.69 1.24
C ARG A 108 -14.68 -20.47 2.54
N THR A 109 -13.64 -21.24 2.84
CA THR A 109 -13.63 -22.19 3.96
C THR A 109 -13.98 -21.53 5.31
N ASN A 110 -13.45 -20.35 5.61
CA ASN A 110 -13.75 -19.65 6.87
C ASN A 110 -15.20 -19.15 6.95
N GLU A 111 -15.75 -18.62 5.86
CA GLU A 111 -17.14 -18.19 5.79
C GLU A 111 -18.10 -19.39 5.90
N LEU A 112 -17.74 -20.51 5.26
CA LEU A 112 -18.52 -21.74 5.28
C LEU A 112 -18.48 -22.41 6.66
N LYS A 113 -17.34 -22.40 7.35
CA LYS A 113 -17.24 -22.81 8.77
C LYS A 113 -18.20 -21.99 9.64
N LYS A 114 -18.18 -20.66 9.50
CA LYS A 114 -19.10 -19.77 10.22
C LYS A 114 -20.56 -20.07 9.86
N ARG A 115 -20.86 -20.34 8.60
CA ARG A 115 -22.22 -20.67 8.14
C ARG A 115 -22.71 -22.01 8.68
N ALA A 116 -21.87 -23.04 8.66
CA ALA A 116 -22.17 -24.34 9.24
C ALA A 116 -22.42 -24.24 10.75
N TYR A 117 -21.56 -23.48 11.45
CA TYR A 117 -21.76 -23.16 12.87
C TYR A 117 -23.11 -22.47 13.13
N LEU A 118 -23.43 -21.42 12.38
CA LEU A 118 -24.68 -20.68 12.54
C LEU A 118 -25.91 -21.51 12.19
N ALA A 119 -25.82 -22.36 11.17
CA ALA A 119 -26.91 -23.23 10.77
C ALA A 119 -27.39 -24.14 11.90
N ARG A 120 -26.48 -24.59 12.77
CA ARG A 120 -26.81 -25.40 13.96
C ARG A 120 -27.81 -24.73 14.89
N PHE A 121 -27.77 -23.40 14.96
CA PHE A 121 -28.57 -22.60 15.89
C PHE A 121 -29.67 -21.79 15.20
N LEU A 122 -29.57 -21.57 13.89
CA LEU A 122 -30.47 -20.68 13.14
C LEU A 122 -31.45 -21.41 12.22
N ILE A 123 -31.27 -22.72 12.00
CA ILE A 123 -32.30 -23.52 11.31
C ILE A 123 -33.44 -23.73 12.30
N LYS A 124 -34.59 -23.12 12.02
CA LYS A 124 -35.80 -23.26 12.83
C LYS A 124 -36.25 -24.72 12.83
N LEU A 125 -36.66 -25.19 14.01
CA LEU A 125 -37.41 -26.42 14.13
C LEU A 125 -38.85 -26.09 13.73
N GLU A 126 -39.33 -26.71 12.65
CA GLU A 126 -40.69 -26.47 12.16
C GLU A 126 -41.68 -27.24 13.06
N VAL A 127 -42.35 -26.51 13.95
CA VAL A 127 -43.40 -27.07 14.81
C VAL A 127 -44.73 -27.01 14.05
N PRO A 128 -45.40 -28.15 13.78
CA PRO A 128 -46.68 -28.14 13.09
C PRO A 128 -47.73 -27.31 13.84
N ALA A 129 -48.60 -26.64 13.09
CA ALA A 129 -49.63 -25.74 13.64
C ALA A 129 -50.61 -26.43 14.60
N GLU A 130 -50.78 -27.75 14.48
CA GLU A 130 -51.61 -28.58 15.36
C GLU A 130 -51.07 -28.60 16.79
N PHE A 131 -49.74 -28.62 16.98
CA PHE A 131 -49.11 -28.61 18.30
C PHE A 131 -49.01 -27.20 18.88
N LEU A 132 -49.08 -26.16 18.04
CA LEU A 132 -49.11 -24.76 18.47
C LEU A 132 -50.47 -24.31 19.01
N GLN A 133 -51.48 -25.19 19.01
CA GLN A 133 -52.78 -24.94 19.66
C GLN A 133 -52.71 -25.08 21.18
N ASP A 134 -51.71 -25.78 21.70
CA ASP A 134 -51.42 -25.84 23.13
C ASP A 134 -50.66 -24.56 23.53
N ASP A 135 -51.25 -23.78 24.44
CA ASP A 135 -50.70 -22.51 24.93
C ASP A 135 -49.27 -22.68 25.49
N THR A 136 -48.98 -23.82 26.13
CA THR A 136 -47.64 -24.07 26.71
C THR A 136 -46.58 -24.29 25.62
N VAL A 137 -46.95 -24.95 24.53
CA VAL A 137 -46.09 -25.21 23.38
C VAL A 137 -45.89 -23.93 22.57
N ALA A 138 -46.95 -23.13 22.40
CA ALA A 138 -46.88 -21.83 21.74
C ALA A 138 -45.95 -20.86 22.48
N ASP A 139 -46.08 -20.75 23.81
CA ASP A 139 -45.22 -19.91 24.65
C ASP A 139 -43.76 -20.37 24.61
N THR A 140 -43.52 -21.68 24.67
CA THR A 140 -42.16 -22.23 24.58
C THR A 140 -41.53 -21.98 23.21
N ASN A 141 -42.30 -22.12 22.12
CA ASN A 141 -41.83 -21.82 20.77
C ASN A 141 -41.49 -20.34 20.60
N LYS A 142 -42.29 -19.43 21.20
CA LYS A 142 -42.00 -18.00 21.21
C LYS A 142 -40.70 -17.67 21.96
N GLN A 143 -40.51 -18.22 23.16
CA GLN A 143 -39.26 -18.05 23.91
C GLN A 143 -38.04 -18.57 23.14
N TYR A 144 -38.20 -19.69 22.42
CA TYR A 144 -37.18 -20.21 21.53
C TYR A 144 -36.84 -19.23 20.40
N GLU A 145 -37.84 -18.64 19.74
CA GLU A 145 -37.61 -17.64 18.68
C GLU A 145 -36.92 -16.37 19.22
N ASP A 146 -37.33 -15.88 20.39
CA ASP A 146 -36.71 -14.73 21.05
C ASP A 146 -35.23 -15.00 21.39
N LEU A 147 -34.91 -16.20 21.90
CA LEU A 147 -33.53 -16.62 22.18
C LEU A 147 -32.70 -16.74 20.90
N MET A 148 -33.28 -17.24 19.80
CA MET A 148 -32.60 -17.26 18.50
C MET A 148 -32.26 -15.85 18.02
N GLU A 149 -33.15 -14.88 18.22
CA GLU A 149 -32.90 -13.48 17.84
C GLU A 149 -31.84 -12.83 18.72
N ALA A 150 -31.89 -13.05 20.04
CA ALA A 150 -30.86 -12.60 20.97
C ALA A 150 -29.48 -13.17 20.59
N PHE A 151 -29.40 -14.45 20.22
CA PHE A 151 -28.18 -15.08 19.73
C PHE A 151 -27.63 -14.41 18.46
N LYS A 152 -28.49 -14.07 17.49
CA LYS A 152 -28.07 -13.37 16.26
C LYS A 152 -27.42 -12.03 16.58
N ASN A 153 -28.04 -11.25 17.47
CA ASN A 153 -27.56 -9.93 17.85
C ASN A 153 -26.20 -10.02 18.58
N LEU A 154 -26.10 -10.89 19.58
CA LEU A 154 -24.87 -11.10 20.34
C LEU A 154 -23.73 -11.62 19.45
N HIS A 155 -24.02 -12.56 18.55
CA HIS A 155 -23.03 -13.08 17.62
C HIS A 155 -22.54 -12.00 16.65
N LYS A 156 -23.44 -11.13 16.17
CA LYS A 156 -23.08 -10.01 15.29
C LYS A 156 -22.16 -9.01 16.01
N GLU A 157 -22.45 -8.68 17.26
CA GLU A 157 -21.62 -7.80 18.09
C GLU A 157 -20.24 -8.40 18.36
N CYS A 158 -20.17 -9.67 18.76
CA CYS A 158 -18.90 -10.38 18.94
C CYS A 158 -18.03 -10.40 17.68
N GLU A 159 -18.64 -10.62 16.51
CA GLU A 159 -17.92 -10.62 15.25
C GLU A 159 -17.43 -9.21 14.87
N GLN A 160 -18.24 -8.17 15.12
CA GLN A 160 -17.80 -6.79 14.94
C GLN A 160 -16.59 -6.48 15.82
N LEU A 161 -16.63 -6.85 17.10
CA LEU A 161 -15.52 -6.64 18.05
C LEU A 161 -14.25 -7.39 17.66
N LYS A 162 -14.36 -8.61 17.11
CA LYS A 162 -13.21 -9.35 16.58
C LYS A 162 -12.61 -8.66 15.35
N THR A 163 -13.44 -8.11 14.46
CA THR A 163 -12.97 -7.41 13.26
C THR A 163 -12.45 -6.01 13.52
N SER A 164 -12.89 -5.35 14.59
CA SER A 164 -12.44 -4.00 14.98
C SER A 164 -11.06 -3.99 15.65
N GLY A 165 -10.39 -5.15 15.74
CA GLY A 165 -9.17 -5.31 16.50
C GLY A 165 -7.96 -4.63 15.85
N PHE A 166 -7.55 -3.48 16.40
CA PHE A 166 -6.13 -3.18 16.52
C PHE A 166 -5.45 -4.43 17.09
N SER A 167 -4.40 -4.91 16.42
CA SER A 167 -3.71 -6.12 16.85
C SER A 167 -3.08 -5.85 18.21
N THR A 168 -3.70 -6.32 19.29
CA THR A 168 -3.13 -6.22 20.64
C THR A 168 -1.74 -6.87 20.72
N ALA A 169 -1.41 -7.75 19.77
CA ALA A 169 -0.09 -8.33 19.62
C ALA A 169 0.96 -7.34 19.08
N GLU A 170 0.58 -6.38 18.24
CA GLU A 170 1.48 -5.31 17.78
C GLU A 170 1.76 -4.34 18.92
N ILE A 171 0.72 -3.88 19.62
CA ILE A 171 0.88 -3.02 20.80
C ILE A 171 1.76 -3.70 21.87
N ARG A 172 1.56 -5.00 22.12
CA ARG A 172 2.42 -5.76 23.04
C ARG A 172 3.87 -5.85 22.56
N ARG A 173 4.09 -6.05 21.25
CA ARG A 173 5.44 -6.06 20.67
C ARG A 173 6.13 -4.70 20.82
N ASP A 174 5.41 -3.61 20.54
CA ASP A 174 5.94 -2.25 20.66
C ASP A 174 6.28 -1.91 22.11
N ILE A 175 5.43 -2.27 23.07
CA ILE A 175 5.71 -2.11 24.51
C ILE A 175 6.99 -2.86 24.88
N THR A 176 7.12 -4.11 24.46
CA THR A 176 8.30 -4.93 24.76
C THR A 176 9.57 -4.31 24.17
N ALA A 177 9.51 -3.83 22.92
CA ALA A 177 10.62 -3.16 22.27
C ALA A 177 11.03 -1.86 23.01
N MET A 178 10.05 -1.04 23.42
CA MET A 178 10.32 0.17 24.20
C MET A 178 10.92 -0.14 25.58
N GLU A 179 10.50 -1.22 26.22
CA GLU A 179 11.07 -1.67 27.50
C GLU A 179 12.53 -2.13 27.34
N GLU A 180 12.83 -2.88 26.27
CA GLU A 180 14.19 -3.28 25.93
C GLU A 180 15.09 -2.07 25.63
N GLU A 181 14.61 -1.10 24.84
CA GLU A 181 15.33 0.13 24.54
C GLU A 181 15.60 0.95 25.81
N LYS A 182 14.61 1.06 26.71
CA LYS A 182 14.76 1.71 28.01
C LYS A 182 15.85 1.04 28.83
N ASP A 183 15.87 -0.29 28.91
CA ASP A 183 16.88 -1.02 29.67
C ASP A 183 18.29 -0.85 29.08
N GLN A 184 18.40 -0.84 27.75
CA GLN A 184 19.67 -0.56 27.06
C GLN A 184 20.15 0.88 27.35
N LEU A 185 19.25 1.86 27.32
CA LEU A 185 19.54 3.25 27.65
C LEU A 185 19.99 3.40 29.10
N ILE A 186 19.31 2.77 30.06
CA ILE A 186 19.68 2.78 31.47
C ILE A 186 21.10 2.22 31.65
N LYS A 187 21.39 1.04 31.09
CA LYS A 187 22.73 0.43 31.15
C LYS A 187 23.80 1.33 30.54
N ARG A 188 23.51 2.00 29.42
CA ARG A 188 24.44 2.94 28.77
C ARG A 188 24.67 4.19 29.63
N VAL A 189 23.61 4.74 30.21
CA VAL A 189 23.67 5.89 31.12
C VAL A 189 24.48 5.54 32.37
N GLU A 190 24.28 4.37 32.97
CA GLU A 190 25.07 3.91 34.11
C GLU A 190 26.56 3.78 33.79
N ARG A 191 26.91 3.21 32.63
CA ARG A 191 28.31 3.12 32.16
C ARG A 191 28.92 4.50 31.97
N LEU A 192 28.19 5.44 31.37
CA LEU A 192 28.62 6.82 31.19
C LEU A 192 28.79 7.54 32.53
N LYS A 193 27.83 7.35 33.45
CA LYS A 193 27.86 7.95 34.79
C LYS A 193 29.10 7.51 35.57
N LYS A 194 29.41 6.21 35.58
CA LYS A 194 30.64 5.68 36.20
C LYS A 194 31.91 6.31 35.64
N ARG A 195 31.97 6.57 34.32
CA ARG A 195 33.11 7.25 33.69
C ARG A 195 33.18 8.72 34.10
N VAL A 196 32.05 9.41 34.15
CA VAL A 196 31.98 10.84 34.49
C VAL A 196 32.29 11.10 35.96
N GLU A 197 31.91 10.19 36.86
CA GLU A 197 32.23 10.28 38.30
C GLU A 197 33.74 10.29 38.59
N THR A 198 34.57 9.77 37.67
CA THR A 198 36.04 9.84 37.79
C THR A 198 36.61 11.25 37.58
N VAL A 199 35.82 12.17 37.02
CA VAL A 199 36.23 13.55 36.75
C VAL A 199 35.99 14.41 37.98
N GLN A 200 36.96 15.28 38.32
CA GLN A 200 36.81 16.23 39.41
C GLN A 200 35.70 17.24 39.13
N ASN A 201 34.94 17.64 40.15
CA ASN A 201 33.80 18.57 40.03
C ASN A 201 32.73 18.14 39.00
N HIS A 202 32.59 16.83 38.75
CA HIS A 202 31.68 16.29 37.73
C HIS A 202 30.22 16.75 37.88
N GLN A 203 29.71 16.91 39.11
CA GLN A 203 28.34 17.38 39.35
C GLN A 203 28.11 18.78 38.77
N ARG A 204 29.02 19.72 39.04
CA ARG A 204 28.95 21.10 38.52
C ARG A 204 29.15 21.15 37.02
N MET A 205 30.04 20.34 36.46
CA MET A 205 30.22 20.22 35.01
C MET A 205 28.98 19.66 34.31
N LEU A 206 28.34 18.64 34.87
CA LEU A 206 27.11 18.07 34.32
C LEU A 206 25.95 19.07 34.33
N GLU A 207 25.85 19.89 35.37
CA GLU A 207 24.85 20.94 35.46
C GLU A 207 25.05 22.02 34.38
N ILE A 208 26.30 22.49 34.21
CA ILE A 208 26.65 23.44 33.14
C ILE A 208 26.41 22.82 31.76
N ALA A 209 26.80 21.56 31.55
CA ALA A 209 26.58 20.85 30.28
C ALA A 209 25.08 20.69 29.98
N ARG A 210 24.24 20.45 31.00
CA ARG A 210 22.78 20.39 30.85
C ARG A 210 22.21 21.75 30.44
N GLN A 211 22.65 22.84 31.08
CA GLN A 211 22.24 24.19 30.71
C GLN A 211 22.64 24.53 29.27
N LEU A 212 23.89 24.24 28.89
CA LEU A 212 24.37 24.43 27.52
C LEU A 212 23.55 23.61 26.50
N ARG A 213 23.16 22.37 26.83
CA ARG A 213 22.33 21.53 25.95
C ARG A 213 20.97 22.17 25.72
N VAL A 214 20.31 22.62 26.80
CA VAL A 214 18.99 23.27 26.71
C VAL A 214 19.06 24.57 25.90
N GLU A 215 20.09 25.39 26.12
CA GLU A 215 20.25 26.62 25.34
C GLU A 215 20.54 26.34 23.84
N LYS A 216 21.28 25.28 23.52
CA LYS A 216 21.47 24.85 22.12
C LYS A 216 20.19 24.34 21.48
N GLU A 217 19.40 23.52 22.18
CA GLU A 217 18.09 23.04 21.70
C GLU A 217 17.15 24.25 21.43
N ARG A 218 17.20 25.26 22.31
CA ARG A 218 16.44 26.51 22.16
C ARG A 218 16.93 27.33 20.96
N GLU A 219 18.25 27.47 20.78
CA GLU A 219 18.85 28.14 19.63
C GLU A 219 18.40 27.49 18.32
N GLU A 220 18.44 26.16 18.24
CA GLU A 220 18.01 25.40 17.05
C GLU A 220 16.51 25.59 16.77
N SER A 221 15.66 25.52 17.80
CA SER A 221 14.22 25.77 17.66
C SER A 221 13.94 27.19 17.16
N LEU A 222 14.62 28.20 17.70
CA LEU A 222 14.49 29.58 17.26
C LEU A 222 15.00 29.78 15.83
N ALA A 223 16.07 29.07 15.43
CA ALA A 223 16.57 29.12 14.06
C ALA A 223 15.56 28.52 13.07
N GLN A 224 14.93 27.39 13.42
CA GLN A 224 13.86 26.80 12.62
C GLN A 224 12.65 27.75 12.49
N GLN A 225 12.17 28.30 13.61
CA GLN A 225 11.08 29.28 13.60
C GLN A 225 11.40 30.52 12.76
N LYS A 226 12.63 31.04 12.86
CA LYS A 226 13.08 32.18 12.05
C LYS A 226 13.06 31.84 10.56
N GLN A 227 13.45 30.64 10.18
CA GLN A 227 13.41 30.21 8.78
C GLN A 227 11.96 30.06 8.29
N GLU A 228 11.08 29.48 9.10
CA GLU A 228 9.65 29.39 8.79
C GLU A 228 9.01 30.76 8.63
N GLN A 229 9.28 31.69 9.54
CA GLN A 229 8.78 33.07 9.46
C GLN A 229 9.30 33.79 8.22
N LYS A 230 10.58 33.62 7.87
CA LYS A 230 11.13 34.16 6.61
C LYS A 230 10.40 33.62 5.39
N ASN A 231 10.12 32.32 5.36
CA ASN A 231 9.38 31.70 4.26
C ASN A 231 7.95 32.25 4.18
N GLN A 232 7.27 32.38 5.32
CA GLN A 232 5.93 32.96 5.40
C GLN A 232 5.91 34.42 4.94
N LEU A 233 6.88 35.22 5.36
CA LEU A 233 7.04 36.62 4.95
C LEU A 233 7.25 36.72 3.44
N PHE A 234 8.15 35.91 2.88
CA PHE A 234 8.38 35.86 1.44
C PHE A 234 7.10 35.53 0.66
N HIS A 235 6.31 34.55 1.12
CA HIS A 235 5.02 34.22 0.49
C HIS A 235 4.00 35.36 0.60
N ALA A 236 3.96 36.05 1.74
CA ALA A 236 3.09 37.21 1.94
C ALA A 236 3.49 38.37 1.02
N GLU A 237 4.79 38.67 0.89
CA GLU A 237 5.32 39.68 -0.03
C GLU A 237 5.01 39.35 -1.49
N GLN A 238 5.19 38.09 -1.91
CA GLN A 238 4.81 37.66 -3.26
C GLN A 238 3.31 37.80 -3.53
N ARG A 239 2.46 37.55 -2.52
CA ARG A 239 1.01 37.74 -2.63
C ARG A 239 0.67 39.23 -2.74
N LEU A 240 1.31 40.07 -1.92
CA LEU A 240 1.14 41.52 -1.96
C LEU A 240 1.53 42.09 -3.32
N GLN A 241 2.68 41.69 -3.88
CA GLN A 241 3.11 42.10 -5.21
C GLN A 241 2.10 41.71 -6.30
N ARG A 242 1.55 40.48 -6.25
CA ARG A 242 0.51 40.03 -7.19
C ARG A 242 -0.75 40.89 -7.11
N VAL A 243 -1.23 41.18 -5.90
CA VAL A 243 -2.42 42.02 -5.70
C VAL A 243 -2.15 43.47 -6.14
N GLN A 244 -0.95 44.01 -5.90
CA GLN A 244 -0.57 45.34 -6.37
C GLN A 244 -0.54 45.43 -7.90
N LEU A 245 -0.04 44.40 -8.58
CA LEU A 245 -0.09 44.32 -10.05
C LEU A 245 -1.54 44.28 -10.54
N GLN A 246 -2.38 43.41 -9.97
CA GLN A 246 -3.80 43.34 -10.33
C GLN A 246 -4.51 44.69 -10.12
N LEU A 247 -4.22 45.39 -9.03
CA LEU A 247 -4.80 46.70 -8.76
C LEU A 247 -4.35 47.75 -9.78
N LYS A 248 -3.07 47.77 -10.14
CA LYS A 248 -2.56 48.64 -11.23
C LYS A 248 -3.24 48.31 -12.56
N ASP A 249 -3.41 47.04 -12.88
CA ASP A 249 -4.05 46.59 -14.11
C ASP A 249 -5.52 47.02 -14.16
N MET A 250 -6.24 46.91 -13.05
CA MET A 250 -7.61 47.43 -12.93
C MET A 250 -7.68 48.95 -13.05
N GLN A 251 -6.77 49.69 -12.41
CA GLN A 251 -6.69 51.15 -12.53
C GLN A 251 -6.40 51.57 -13.98
N HIS A 252 -5.47 50.89 -14.66
CA HIS A 252 -5.18 51.13 -16.07
C HIS A 252 -6.37 50.75 -16.97
N ALA A 253 -7.08 49.66 -16.68
CA ALA A 253 -8.29 49.27 -17.43
C ALA A 253 -9.43 50.29 -17.31
N VAL A 254 -9.52 51.02 -16.20
CA VAL A 254 -10.49 52.12 -16.02
C VAL A 254 -10.09 53.36 -16.83
N VAL A 255 -8.79 53.64 -16.97
CA VAL A 255 -8.27 54.83 -17.69
C VAL A 255 -8.17 54.60 -19.21
N ASP A 256 -7.82 53.39 -19.66
CA ASP A 256 -7.75 52.99 -21.08
C ASP A 256 -9.05 52.34 -21.56
N SER A 257 -10.17 53.05 -21.43
CA SER A 257 -11.52 52.60 -21.86
C SER A 257 -11.72 52.58 -23.39
N LYS A 258 -10.63 52.49 -24.18
CA LYS A 258 -10.69 52.28 -25.64
C LYS A 258 -10.58 50.77 -25.94
N PRO A 259 -11.59 50.14 -26.57
CA PRO A 259 -11.61 48.71 -26.86
C PRO A 259 -10.38 48.20 -27.63
N GLU A 260 -9.82 49.02 -28.52
CA GLU A 260 -8.64 48.69 -29.32
C GLU A 260 -7.36 48.56 -28.50
N SER A 261 -7.17 49.43 -27.49
CA SER A 261 -6.03 49.36 -26.57
C SER A 261 -6.12 48.12 -25.67
N LEU A 262 -7.33 47.79 -25.21
CA LEU A 262 -7.59 46.60 -24.41
C LEU A 262 -7.32 45.31 -25.21
N MET A 263 -7.75 45.26 -26.48
CA MET A 263 -7.48 44.13 -27.37
C MET A 263 -5.98 43.93 -27.59
N LYS A 264 -5.21 45.00 -27.88
CA LYS A 264 -3.75 44.90 -28.03
C LYS A 264 -3.07 44.38 -26.78
N ARG A 265 -3.47 44.86 -25.60
CA ARG A 265 -2.92 44.40 -24.32
C ARG A 265 -3.24 42.92 -24.07
N LEU A 266 -4.48 42.49 -24.33
CA LEU A 266 -4.86 41.08 -24.23
C LEU A 266 -4.08 40.21 -25.22
N GLU A 267 -3.85 40.68 -26.45
CA GLU A 267 -2.99 39.97 -27.41
C GLU A 267 -1.54 39.83 -26.92
N GLU A 268 -0.98 40.86 -26.30
CA GLU A 268 0.35 40.83 -25.70
C GLU A 268 0.42 39.90 -24.49
N GLU A 269 -0.58 39.93 -23.61
CA GLU A 269 -0.70 39.00 -22.47
C GLU A 269 -0.90 37.57 -22.94
N ILE A 270 -1.69 37.33 -23.99
CA ILE A 270 -1.85 35.99 -24.61
C ILE A 270 -0.52 35.52 -25.21
N LYS A 271 0.21 36.39 -25.93
CA LYS A 271 1.54 36.04 -26.48
C LYS A 271 2.54 35.72 -25.36
N PHE A 272 2.55 36.52 -24.30
CA PHE A 272 3.43 36.30 -23.15
C PHE A 272 3.08 35.03 -22.39
N ASN A 273 1.80 34.80 -22.09
CA ASN A 273 1.31 33.59 -21.44
C ASN A 273 1.55 32.35 -22.32
N SER A 274 1.37 32.47 -23.63
CA SER A 274 1.71 31.42 -24.59
C SER A 274 3.20 31.07 -24.52
N TYR A 275 4.09 32.06 -24.49
CA TYR A 275 5.53 31.83 -24.32
C TYR A 275 5.87 31.17 -22.98
N LEU A 276 5.27 31.63 -21.88
CA LEU A 276 5.49 31.04 -20.55
C LEU A 276 5.04 29.57 -20.50
N CYS A 277 3.85 29.27 -21.03
CA CYS A 277 3.27 27.93 -21.02
C CYS A 277 3.91 26.96 -22.02
N SER A 278 4.36 27.44 -23.19
CA SER A 278 4.92 26.60 -24.25
C SER A 278 6.43 26.39 -24.11
N GLU A 279 7.18 27.37 -23.62
CA GLU A 279 8.64 27.27 -23.55
C GLU A 279 9.19 27.32 -22.13
N LYS A 280 8.87 28.37 -21.36
CA LYS A 280 9.59 28.64 -20.11
C LYS A 280 9.25 27.64 -19.00
N PHE A 281 7.97 27.49 -18.67
CA PHE A 281 7.53 26.59 -17.60
C PHE A 281 7.80 25.12 -17.92
N PRO A 282 7.57 24.60 -19.15
CA PRO A 282 7.94 23.22 -19.47
C PRO A 282 9.44 22.95 -19.27
N ARG A 283 10.33 23.85 -19.70
CA ARG A 283 11.79 23.70 -19.49
C ARG A 283 12.17 23.74 -18.01
N GLU A 284 11.61 24.66 -17.24
CA GLU A 284 11.87 24.74 -15.80
C GLU A 284 11.32 23.51 -15.05
N LEU A 285 10.12 23.04 -15.42
CA LEU A 285 9.52 21.84 -14.88
C LEU A 285 10.38 20.60 -15.18
N GLU A 286 10.87 20.45 -16.41
CA GLU A 286 11.71 19.34 -16.82
C GLU A 286 13.06 19.35 -16.07
N SER A 287 13.69 20.52 -15.93
CA SER A 287 14.90 20.68 -15.11
C SER A 287 14.68 20.31 -13.64
N LYS A 288 13.55 20.71 -13.06
CA LYS A 288 13.18 20.34 -11.68
C LYS A 288 12.87 18.85 -11.54
N LYS A 289 12.15 18.26 -12.51
CA LYS A 289 11.90 16.81 -12.55
C LYS A 289 13.20 16.01 -12.65
N GLN A 290 14.15 16.43 -13.48
CA GLN A 290 15.48 15.81 -13.55
C GLN A 290 16.23 15.92 -12.22
N SER A 291 16.21 17.10 -11.58
CA SER A 291 16.83 17.29 -10.26
C SER A 291 16.22 16.35 -9.21
N LEU A 292 14.89 16.23 -9.18
CA LEU A 292 14.16 15.33 -8.28
C LEU A 292 14.51 13.86 -8.54
N TYR A 293 14.61 13.45 -9.80
CA TYR A 293 15.03 12.12 -10.19
C TYR A 293 16.43 11.78 -9.67
N PHE A 294 17.39 12.71 -9.78
CA PHE A 294 18.73 12.51 -9.23
C PHE A 294 18.73 12.44 -7.70
N LEU A 295 18.02 13.33 -7.02
CA LEU A 295 17.89 13.29 -5.56
C LEU A 295 17.25 11.99 -5.07
N GLN A 296 16.20 11.52 -5.75
CA GLN A 296 15.54 10.25 -5.43
C GLN A 296 16.50 9.06 -5.63
N LYS A 297 17.34 9.09 -6.66
CA LYS A 297 18.39 8.09 -6.85
C LYS A 297 19.41 8.11 -5.71
N VAL A 298 19.90 9.29 -5.33
CA VAL A 298 20.85 9.44 -4.22
C VAL A 298 20.26 8.93 -2.90
N VAL A 299 18.98 9.17 -2.63
CA VAL A 299 18.29 8.64 -1.44
C VAL A 299 18.10 7.12 -1.51
N SER A 300 17.91 6.55 -2.71
CA SER A 300 17.77 5.10 -2.89
C SER A 300 19.10 4.33 -2.86
N GLU A 301 20.22 5.05 -3.01
CA GLU A 301 21.55 4.46 -2.87
C GLU A 301 21.90 4.30 -1.38
N PRO A 302 22.55 3.20 -0.99
CA PRO A 302 22.99 3.01 0.39
C PRO A 302 23.99 4.10 0.79
N ALA A 303 24.05 4.43 2.09
CA ALA A 303 24.91 5.50 2.60
C ALA A 303 26.39 5.31 2.19
N MET A 304 26.82 6.01 1.13
CA MET A 304 28.19 6.06 0.67
C MET A 304 29.05 6.85 1.67
N GLY A 305 30.27 6.37 1.93
CA GLY A 305 31.24 7.08 2.76
C GLY A 305 31.96 8.19 1.97
N GLN A 306 32.69 9.06 2.67
CA GLN A 306 33.50 10.12 2.05
C GLN A 306 34.56 9.56 1.07
N SER A 307 35.03 8.33 1.31
CA SER A 307 35.98 7.65 0.42
C SER A 307 35.36 7.31 -0.95
N ASP A 308 34.12 6.83 -0.97
CA ASP A 308 33.41 6.45 -2.19
C ASP A 308 33.06 7.69 -3.05
N LEU A 309 32.71 8.80 -2.38
CA LEU A 309 32.49 10.09 -3.03
C LEU A 309 33.77 10.62 -3.70
N ASN A 310 34.92 10.50 -3.04
CA ASN A 310 36.21 10.92 -3.60
C ASN A 310 36.59 10.07 -4.82
N GLU A 311 36.32 8.75 -4.81
CA GLU A 311 36.54 7.89 -5.98
C GLU A 311 35.65 8.28 -7.17
N LEU A 312 34.37 8.58 -6.91
CA LEU A 312 33.45 9.09 -7.93
C LEU A 312 33.92 10.44 -8.50
N GLU A 313 34.41 11.34 -7.65
CA GLU A 313 34.94 12.63 -8.08
C GLU A 313 36.20 12.47 -8.96
N THR A 314 37.11 11.55 -8.61
CA THR A 314 38.25 11.23 -9.47
C THR A 314 37.83 10.68 -10.82
N LYS A 315 36.85 9.76 -10.88
CA LYS A 315 36.30 9.23 -12.14
C LYS A 315 35.63 10.32 -12.98
N ILE A 316 34.87 11.23 -12.36
CA ILE A 316 34.25 12.37 -13.06
C ILE A 316 35.33 13.25 -13.68
N ASN A 317 36.41 13.55 -12.94
CA ASN A 317 37.52 14.35 -13.44
C ASN A 317 38.27 13.67 -14.58
N GLU A 318 38.51 12.36 -14.50
CA GLU A 318 39.12 11.58 -15.58
C GLU A 318 38.25 11.56 -16.85
N VAL A 319 36.94 11.30 -16.71
CA VAL A 319 36.02 11.30 -17.84
C VAL A 319 35.90 12.70 -18.45
N ASN A 320 35.85 13.77 -17.64
CA ASN A 320 35.86 15.14 -18.13
C ASN A 320 37.16 15.47 -18.89
N ALA A 321 38.31 15.00 -18.41
CA ALA A 321 39.58 15.14 -19.12
C ALA A 321 39.57 14.39 -20.46
N GLN A 322 39.01 13.17 -20.50
CA GLN A 322 38.84 12.40 -21.75
C GLN A 322 37.87 13.09 -22.72
N ILE A 323 36.76 13.65 -22.23
CA ILE A 323 35.82 14.44 -23.04
C ILE A 323 36.53 15.65 -23.63
N ASN A 324 37.31 16.38 -22.83
CA ASN A 324 38.07 17.53 -23.31
C ASN A 324 39.12 17.13 -24.37
N GLN A 325 39.85 16.04 -24.15
CA GLN A 325 40.78 15.50 -25.15
C GLN A 325 40.07 15.05 -26.44
N LEU A 326 38.87 14.47 -26.33
CA LEU A 326 38.05 14.09 -27.50
C LEU A 326 37.51 15.33 -28.22
N ILE A 327 37.13 16.39 -27.50
CA ILE A 327 36.75 17.68 -28.08
C ILE A 327 37.95 18.29 -28.81
N GLU A 328 39.13 18.31 -28.21
CA GLU A 328 40.37 18.80 -28.84
C GLU A 328 40.75 17.98 -30.07
N LYS A 329 40.71 16.65 -29.99
CA LYS A 329 40.94 15.76 -31.15
C LYS A 329 39.89 15.95 -32.25
N ARG A 330 38.64 16.25 -31.89
CA ARG A 330 37.56 16.57 -32.85
C ARG A 330 37.78 17.93 -33.51
N MET A 331 38.25 18.93 -32.76
CA MET A 331 38.61 20.24 -33.29
C MET A 331 39.80 20.11 -34.27
N MET A 332 40.82 19.33 -33.93
CA MET A 332 42.00 19.07 -34.78
C MET A 332 41.67 18.27 -36.06
N LYS A 333 40.69 17.35 -36.01
CA LYS A 333 40.27 16.55 -37.18
C LYS A 333 39.32 17.29 -38.14
N TYR A 334 38.73 18.40 -37.72
CA TYR A 334 37.79 19.20 -38.50
C TYR A 334 38.35 20.60 -38.86
N GLU A 335 39.67 20.72 -39.01
CA GLU A 335 40.27 21.84 -39.75
C GLU A 335 40.57 21.43 -41.20
N PRO A 336 39.61 21.53 -42.13
CA PRO A 336 39.88 22.21 -43.39
C PRO A 336 39.91 23.72 -43.10
N ILE A 337 40.90 24.38 -43.67
CA ILE A 337 41.39 25.76 -43.50
C ILE A 337 40.33 26.89 -43.67
N ASP A 338 39.03 26.60 -43.69
CA ASP A 338 38.00 27.63 -43.81
C ASP A 338 36.70 27.23 -43.12
N SER A 339 36.44 27.72 -41.89
CA SER A 339 35.12 27.54 -41.29
C SER A 339 34.74 28.65 -40.30
N LYS A 340 33.74 29.44 -40.70
CA LYS A 340 33.01 30.46 -39.94
C LYS A 340 32.55 30.02 -38.53
N PHE A 341 32.63 28.73 -38.18
CA PHE A 341 32.24 28.19 -36.87
C PHE A 341 33.09 28.67 -35.68
N SER A 342 34.37 29.01 -35.85
CA SER A 342 35.19 29.57 -34.76
C SER A 342 34.70 30.99 -34.40
N MET A 343 34.41 31.80 -35.41
CA MET A 343 33.85 33.14 -35.29
C MET A 343 32.48 33.12 -34.60
N TYR A 344 31.56 32.23 -35.00
CA TYR A 344 30.26 32.09 -34.32
C TYR A 344 30.39 31.64 -32.86
N ARG A 345 31.33 30.75 -32.53
CA ARG A 345 31.59 30.37 -31.12
C ARG A 345 32.19 31.51 -30.30
N GLN A 346 33.06 32.32 -30.88
CA GLN A 346 33.64 33.48 -30.23
C GLN A 346 32.57 34.58 -30.01
N GLN A 347 31.65 34.75 -30.96
CA GLN A 347 30.52 35.66 -30.86
C GLN A 347 29.49 35.21 -29.81
N VAL A 348 29.22 33.89 -29.71
CA VAL A 348 28.38 33.31 -28.64
C VAL A 348 29.05 33.41 -27.27
N ARG A 349 30.37 33.20 -27.17
CA ARG A 349 31.12 33.42 -25.92
C ARG A 349 31.04 34.87 -25.48
N ARG A 350 31.24 35.81 -26.41
CA ARG A 350 31.15 37.26 -26.16
C ARG A 350 29.75 37.66 -25.67
N ASN A 351 28.70 37.12 -26.28
CA ASN A 351 27.31 37.34 -25.85
C ASN A 351 27.01 36.69 -24.48
N LYS A 352 27.53 35.50 -24.18
CA LYS A 352 27.39 34.87 -22.86
C LYS A 352 28.10 35.66 -21.75
N SER A 353 29.30 36.18 -22.00
CA SER A 353 30.00 37.05 -21.04
C SER A 353 29.25 38.37 -20.81
N PHE A 354 28.61 38.95 -21.83
CA PHE A 354 27.77 40.13 -21.66
C PHE A 354 26.53 39.87 -20.79
N ILE A 355 25.91 38.70 -20.91
CA ILE A 355 24.74 38.29 -20.09
C ILE A 355 25.14 38.01 -18.63
N VAL A 356 26.34 37.46 -18.40
CA VAL A 356 26.85 37.23 -17.03
C VAL A 356 27.24 38.55 -16.36
N SER A 357 27.90 39.48 -17.06
CA SER A 357 28.25 40.79 -16.50
C SER A 357 27.03 41.67 -16.21
N SER A 358 25.96 41.57 -17.00
CA SER A 358 24.71 42.33 -16.74
C SER A 358 23.88 41.74 -15.59
N LYS A 359 24.01 40.44 -15.28
CA LYS A 359 23.43 39.82 -14.07
C LYS A 359 24.17 40.16 -12.77
N ILE A 360 25.45 40.50 -12.84
CA ILE A 360 26.24 40.87 -11.65
C ILE A 360 26.01 42.33 -11.27
N LEU A 361 25.66 43.20 -12.23
CA LEU A 361 25.38 44.63 -12.00
C LEU A 361 23.92 44.93 -11.59
N SER A 362 23.07 43.92 -11.45
CA SER A 362 21.64 44.07 -11.11
C SER A 362 21.23 43.37 -9.80
N ASN A 363 22.22 43.00 -8.97
CA ASN A 363 21.99 42.64 -7.56
C ASN A 363 22.23 43.83 -6.65
#